data_AF-B2ZA16-F1
#
_entry.id   AF-B2ZA16-F1
#
_cell.length_a   1.000
_cell.length_b   1.000
_cell.length_c   1.000
_cell.angle_alpha   90.00
_cell.angle_beta   90.00
_cell.angle_gamma   90.00
#
_symmetry.space_group_name_H-M   'P 1'
#
loop_
_entity.id
_entity.type
_entity.pdbx_description
1 polymer ?
#
loop_
_entity_poly.entity_id
_entity_poly.type
_entity_poly.pdbx_seq_one_letter_code
_entity_poly.pdbx_strand_id
1 'polypeptide(L)'
;MVRLCNSMSLKCAIQLGIPDILHKHGHPMTLSQLLQSIPINKAKSRMSPRLMRVLVNSNFFIEEKNSSNQEVHYWLTPASRLLLKGAPLTVAPLVQVILDPTFTNPWHHMSEWFTHEHHATQFEAANGCMFWEKLANEPSMGRFFDEAMSCDARLVAHVLTKDYKHVIGGIRTLVDVGGGDGTMAKAIVEAAAHHKMHSY
;
A
#
# COMPACT_ATOMS: atom_id res chain seq x y z
N MET A 1 3.13 12.17 17.33
CA MET A 1 2.38 11.01 17.88
C MET A 1 1.28 10.49 16.93
N VAL A 2 0.42 11.34 16.38
CA VAL A 2 -0.77 10.92 15.57
C VAL A 2 -0.43 10.15 14.28
N ARG A 3 0.73 10.39 13.66
CA ARG A 3 1.07 9.81 12.34
C ARG A 3 1.20 8.28 12.34
N LEU A 4 1.77 7.68 13.39
CA LEU A 4 1.90 6.21 13.50
C LEU A 4 0.54 5.53 13.69
N CYS A 5 -0.34 6.14 14.50
CA CYS A 5 -1.70 5.65 14.69
C CYS A 5 -2.49 5.66 13.38
N ASN A 6 -2.29 6.67 12.52
CA ASN A 6 -2.93 6.73 11.21
C ASN A 6 -2.46 5.58 10.31
N SER A 7 -1.15 5.32 10.25
CA SER A 7 -0.60 4.20 9.47
C SER A 7 -1.14 2.85 9.96
N MET A 8 -1.14 2.60 11.27
CA MET A 8 -1.66 1.34 11.82
C MET A 8 -3.18 1.20 11.66
N SER A 9 -3.91 2.32 11.73
CA SER A 9 -5.35 2.33 11.43
C SER A 9 -5.62 1.97 9.96
N LEU A 10 -4.79 2.45 9.04
CA LEU A 10 -4.88 2.11 7.62
C LEU A 10 -4.60 0.63 7.37
N LYS A 11 -3.53 0.09 7.96
CA LYS A 11 -3.24 -1.35 7.92
C LYS A 11 -4.43 -2.16 8.42
N CYS A 12 -5.02 -1.77 9.55
CA CYS A 12 -6.20 -2.41 10.10
C CYS A 12 -7.40 -2.34 9.14
N ALA A 13 -7.66 -1.19 8.51
CA ALA A 13 -8.75 -1.04 7.56
C ALA A 13 -8.63 -1.97 6.35
N ILE A 14 -7.41 -2.12 5.82
CA ILE A 14 -7.10 -3.05 4.72
C ILE A 14 -7.32 -4.50 5.18
N GLN A 15 -6.83 -4.87 6.37
CA GLN A 15 -6.99 -6.23 6.91
C GLN A 15 -8.45 -6.59 7.19
N LEU A 16 -9.26 -5.61 7.59
CA LEU A 16 -10.71 -5.76 7.78
C LEU A 16 -11.49 -5.72 6.46
N GLY A 17 -10.84 -5.47 5.32
CA GLY A 17 -11.48 -5.40 4.01
C GLY A 17 -12.42 -4.20 3.84
N ILE A 18 -12.25 -3.14 4.63
CA ILE A 18 -13.14 -1.96 4.58
C ILE A 18 -13.21 -1.34 3.18
N PRO A 19 -12.08 -1.11 2.47
CA PRO A 19 -12.14 -0.59 1.10
C PRO A 19 -12.96 -1.47 0.16
N ASP A 20 -12.75 -2.79 0.21
CA ASP A 20 -13.41 -3.77 -0.66
C ASP A 20 -14.91 -3.88 -0.37
N ILE A 21 -15.30 -3.85 0.91
CA ILE A 21 -16.71 -3.89 1.33
C ILE A 21 -17.45 -2.67 0.81
N LEU A 22 -16.89 -1.47 0.99
CA LEU A 22 -17.47 -0.25 0.46
C LEU A 22 -17.54 -0.31 -1.07
N HIS A 23 -16.46 -0.71 -1.74
CA HIS A 23 -16.46 -0.82 -3.20
C HIS A 23 -17.54 -1.77 -3.72
N LYS A 24 -17.65 -2.96 -3.13
CA LYS A 24 -18.62 -4.00 -3.51
C LYS A 24 -20.07 -3.55 -3.28
N HIS A 25 -20.31 -2.74 -2.25
CA HIS A 25 -21.64 -2.19 -1.98
C HIS A 25 -22.10 -1.17 -3.02
N GLY A 26 -21.16 -0.47 -3.67
CA GLY A 26 -21.45 0.40 -4.83
C GLY A 26 -21.94 1.82 -4.50
N HIS A 27 -22.33 2.10 -3.25
CA HIS A 27 -22.73 3.43 -2.79
C HIS A 27 -22.39 3.68 -1.30
N PRO A 28 -22.42 4.94 -0.82
CA PRO A 28 -22.14 5.26 0.59
C PRO A 28 -22.92 4.38 1.57
N MET A 29 -22.25 3.94 2.64
CA MET A 29 -22.74 2.93 3.57
C MET A 29 -22.72 3.45 5.01
N THR A 30 -23.75 3.15 5.81
CA THR A 30 -23.77 3.52 7.23
C THR A 30 -22.76 2.72 8.04
N LEU A 31 -22.37 3.22 9.22
CA LEU A 31 -21.49 2.46 10.11
C LEU A 31 -22.09 1.10 10.48
N SER A 32 -23.40 1.04 10.70
CA SER A 32 -24.10 -0.21 11.07
C SER A 32 -24.00 -1.26 9.97
N GLN A 33 -24.27 -0.88 8.72
CA GLN A 33 -24.16 -1.76 7.55
C GLN A 33 -22.72 -2.24 7.34
N LEU A 34 -21.74 -1.34 7.52
CA LEU A 34 -20.32 -1.67 7.40
C LEU A 34 -19.93 -2.72 8.44
N LEU A 35 -20.35 -2.54 9.70
CA LEU A 35 -20.01 -3.47 10.77
C LEU A 35 -20.71 -4.83 10.66
N GLN A 36 -21.89 -4.89 10.03
CA GLN A 36 -22.55 -6.16 9.73
C GLN A 36 -21.80 -6.96 8.65
N SER A 37 -21.05 -6.26 7.78
CA SER A 37 -20.31 -6.85 6.67
C SER A 37 -18.90 -7.31 7.06
N ILE A 38 -18.40 -6.91 8.23
CA ILE A 38 -17.08 -7.29 8.73
C ILE A 38 -17.26 -8.33 9.86
N PRO A 39 -16.46 -9.42 9.91
CA PRO A 39 -16.50 -10.40 11.00
C PRO A 39 -15.91 -9.84 12.32
N ILE A 40 -16.52 -8.79 12.88
CA ILE A 40 -16.08 -8.12 14.11
C ILE A 40 -16.78 -8.74 15.32
N ASN A 41 -16.02 -8.96 16.39
CA ASN A 41 -16.60 -9.27 17.70
C ASN A 41 -17.49 -8.09 18.17
N LYS A 42 -18.77 -8.35 18.39
CA LYS A 42 -19.78 -7.34 18.77
C LYS A 42 -19.35 -6.48 19.97
N ALA A 43 -18.58 -7.01 20.92
CA ALA A 43 -18.07 -6.24 22.07
C ALA A 43 -17.06 -5.14 21.69
N LYS A 44 -16.42 -5.25 20.52
CA LYS A 44 -15.43 -4.30 20.00
C LYS A 44 -16.03 -3.26 19.02
N SER A 45 -17.29 -3.43 18.63
CA SER A 45 -18.02 -2.52 17.69
C SER A 45 -18.00 -1.05 18.13
N ARG A 46 -17.96 -0.79 19.45
CA ARG A 46 -17.85 0.54 20.06
C ARG A 46 -16.60 1.33 19.62
N MET A 47 -15.54 0.67 19.14
CA MET A 47 -14.30 1.33 18.70
C MET A 47 -14.30 1.69 17.21
N SER A 48 -15.21 1.10 16.42
CA SER A 48 -15.29 1.32 14.99
C SER A 48 -15.56 2.76 14.56
N PRO A 49 -16.41 3.56 15.25
CA PRO A 49 -16.56 4.97 14.92
C PRO A 49 -15.24 5.74 15.04
N ARG A 50 -14.38 5.37 16.00
CA ARG A 50 -13.08 6.02 16.20
C ARG A 50 -12.11 5.65 15.07
N LEU A 51 -12.07 4.37 14.69
CA LEU A 51 -11.27 3.91 13.55
C LEU A 51 -11.64 4.66 12.27
N MET A 52 -12.94 4.69 11.93
CA MET A 52 -13.41 5.37 10.73
C MET A 52 -13.09 6.87 10.77
N ARG A 53 -13.29 7.53 11.92
CA ARG A 53 -12.94 8.94 12.08
C ARG A 53 -11.45 9.23 11.82
N VAL A 54 -10.53 8.38 12.29
CA VAL A 54 -9.09 8.54 12.01
C VAL A 54 -8.82 8.43 10.51
N LEU A 55 -9.45 7.47 9.83
CA LEU A 55 -9.24 7.24 8.40
C LEU A 55 -9.86 8.34 7.53
N VAL A 56 -11.01 8.89 7.95
CA VAL A 56 -11.66 10.05 7.30
C VAL A 56 -10.80 11.30 7.47
N ASN A 57 -10.33 11.58 8.69
CA ASN A 57 -9.42 12.70 8.95
C ASN A 57 -8.06 12.54 8.24
N SER A 58 -7.71 11.32 7.82
CA SER A 58 -6.53 11.01 7.02
C SER A 58 -6.82 11.00 5.50
N ASN A 59 -8.02 11.42 5.08
CA ASN A 59 -8.48 11.49 3.68
C ASN A 59 -8.51 10.15 2.92
N PHE A 60 -8.56 9.03 3.63
CA PHE A 60 -8.79 7.73 2.99
C PHE A 60 -10.28 7.47 2.74
N PHE A 61 -11.18 8.01 3.55
CA PHE A 61 -12.61 7.88 3.32
C PHE A 61 -13.29 9.24 3.49
N ILE A 62 -14.49 9.37 2.96
CA ILE A 62 -15.34 10.54 3.18
C ILE A 62 -16.54 10.18 4.04
N GLU A 63 -17.05 11.17 4.77
CA GLU A 63 -18.33 11.12 5.47
C GLU A 63 -19.36 11.96 4.70
N GLU A 64 -20.45 11.33 4.30
CA GLU A 64 -21.61 11.99 3.69
C GLU A 64 -22.75 12.00 4.71
N LYS A 65 -23.25 13.19 5.04
CA LYS A 65 -24.41 13.33 5.91
C LYS A 65 -25.67 13.30 5.05
N ASN A 66 -26.54 12.34 5.31
CA ASN A 66 -27.85 12.32 4.68
C ASN A 66 -28.70 13.46 5.26
N SER A 67 -29.16 14.35 4.37
CA SER A 67 -29.91 15.55 4.73
C SER A 67 -31.27 15.25 5.37
N SER A 68 -31.83 14.04 5.17
CA SER A 68 -33.16 13.68 5.68
C SER A 68 -33.16 13.11 7.10
N ASN A 69 -32.13 12.34 7.49
CA ASN A 69 -32.09 11.63 8.78
C ASN A 69 -30.84 11.90 9.62
N GLN A 70 -29.96 12.81 9.17
CA GLN A 70 -28.67 13.14 9.80
C GLN A 70 -27.71 11.94 9.96
N GLU A 71 -27.95 10.83 9.26
CA GLU A 71 -27.13 9.64 9.35
C GLU A 71 -25.85 9.79 8.53
N VAL A 72 -24.72 9.41 9.13
CA VAL A 72 -23.39 9.47 8.52
C VAL A 72 -23.16 8.21 7.69
N HIS A 73 -22.85 8.42 6.42
CA HIS A 73 -22.47 7.38 5.46
C HIS A 73 -21.00 7.52 5.10
N TYR A 74 -20.30 6.41 4.92
CA TYR A 74 -18.89 6.37 4.56
C TYR A 74 -18.73 5.95 3.11
N TRP A 75 -17.77 6.58 2.43
CA TRP A 75 -17.44 6.23 1.04
C TRP A 75 -15.95 6.35 0.72
N LEU A 76 -15.57 5.80 -0.44
CA LEU A 76 -14.19 5.76 -0.93
C LEU A 76 -13.74 7.10 -1.51
N THR A 77 -12.50 7.49 -1.20
CA THR A 77 -11.74 8.54 -1.90
C THR A 77 -10.92 7.93 -3.04
N PRO A 78 -10.32 8.74 -3.93
CA PRO A 78 -9.31 8.25 -4.86
C PRO A 78 -8.15 7.50 -4.16
N ALA A 79 -7.75 7.95 -2.97
CA ALA A 79 -6.68 7.31 -2.20
C ALA A 79 -7.08 5.91 -1.70
N SER A 80 -8.28 5.71 -1.13
CA SER A 80 -8.70 4.37 -0.71
C SER A 80 -9.03 3.44 -1.88
N ARG A 81 -9.30 3.95 -3.08
CA ARG A 81 -9.43 3.11 -4.28
C ARG A 81 -8.11 2.43 -4.66
N LEU A 82 -6.97 3.03 -4.32
CA LEU A 82 -5.66 2.37 -4.46
C LEU A 82 -5.48 1.23 -3.45
N LEU A 83 -6.39 1.03 -2.50
CA LEU A 83 -6.29 -0.03 -1.50
C LEU A 83 -7.18 -1.24 -1.83
N LEU A 84 -7.89 -1.20 -2.96
CA LEU A 84 -8.78 -2.28 -3.38
C LEU A 84 -7.99 -3.53 -3.76
N LYS A 85 -8.43 -4.68 -3.27
CA LYS A 85 -7.78 -5.96 -3.55
C LYS A 85 -8.02 -6.34 -5.02
N GLY A 86 -6.94 -6.73 -5.71
CA GLY A 86 -7.00 -7.15 -7.12
C GLY A 86 -7.17 -5.99 -8.11
N ALA A 87 -7.25 -4.74 -7.67
CA ALA A 87 -7.19 -3.60 -8.58
C ALA A 87 -5.80 -3.50 -9.23
N PRO A 88 -5.69 -3.18 -10.53
CA PRO A 88 -4.39 -3.15 -11.24
C PRO A 88 -3.33 -2.25 -10.59
N LEU A 89 -3.77 -1.11 -10.05
CA LEU A 89 -2.93 -0.10 -9.40
C LEU A 89 -3.03 -0.14 -7.86
N THR A 90 -3.36 -1.31 -7.30
CA THR A 90 -3.42 -1.46 -5.85
C THR A 90 -2.04 -1.25 -5.22
N VAL A 91 -2.00 -0.54 -4.09
CA VAL A 91 -0.83 -0.39 -3.21
C VAL A 91 -1.05 -1.07 -1.86
N ALA A 92 -2.15 -1.82 -1.71
CA ALA A 92 -2.44 -2.53 -0.46
C ALA A 92 -1.30 -3.47 -0.02
N PRO A 93 -0.65 -4.26 -0.92
CA PRO A 93 0.49 -5.10 -0.53
C PRO A 93 1.65 -4.28 0.05
N LEU A 94 1.99 -3.13 -0.57
CA LEU A 94 3.04 -2.23 -0.09
C LEU A 94 2.75 -1.72 1.33
N VAL A 95 1.52 -1.28 1.60
CA VAL A 95 1.12 -0.81 2.93
C VAL A 95 1.23 -1.95 3.97
N GLN A 96 0.86 -3.18 3.60
CA GLN A 96 0.97 -4.33 4.51
C GLN A 96 2.44 -4.65 4.84
N VAL A 97 3.34 -4.62 3.85
CA VAL A 97 4.79 -4.88 4.03
C VAL A 97 5.43 -3.81 4.90
N ILE A 98 5.27 -2.52 4.56
CA ILE A 98 5.92 -1.41 5.30
C ILE A 98 5.53 -1.40 6.78
N LEU A 99 4.32 -1.86 7.09
CA LEU A 99 3.76 -1.86 8.44
C LEU A 99 3.76 -3.26 9.08
N ASP A 100 4.39 -4.25 8.45
CA ASP A 100 4.56 -5.58 9.01
C ASP A 100 5.59 -5.58 10.15
N PRO A 101 5.35 -6.31 11.25
CA PRO A 101 6.30 -6.40 12.36
C PRO A 101 7.73 -6.69 11.92
N THR A 102 7.97 -7.55 10.93
CA THR A 102 9.31 -7.83 10.40
C THR A 102 10.00 -6.57 9.91
N PHE A 103 9.28 -5.69 9.22
CA PHE A 103 9.82 -4.47 8.63
C PHE A 103 9.77 -3.29 9.58
N THR A 104 8.90 -3.34 10.60
CA THR A 104 8.83 -2.29 11.62
C THR A 104 9.76 -2.52 12.81
N ASN A 105 10.09 -3.79 13.13
CA ASN A 105 10.97 -4.11 14.25
C ASN A 105 12.35 -3.44 14.16
N PRO A 106 13.02 -3.38 12.99
CA PRO A 106 14.28 -2.66 12.82
C PRO A 106 14.29 -1.22 13.33
N TRP A 107 13.15 -0.51 13.29
CA TRP A 107 13.08 0.86 13.80
C TRP A 107 13.23 0.95 15.32
N HIS A 108 12.93 -0.12 16.05
CA HIS A 108 13.13 -0.21 17.49
C HIS A 108 14.60 -0.41 17.87
N HIS A 109 15.43 -0.88 16.93
CA HIS A 109 16.87 -1.11 17.13
C HIS A 109 17.73 0.03 16.59
N MET A 110 17.15 1.17 16.17
CA MET A 110 17.96 2.28 15.65
C MET A 110 18.94 2.82 16.69
N SER A 111 18.54 2.96 17.95
CA SER A 111 19.45 3.44 19.01
C SER A 111 20.62 2.49 19.25
N GLU A 112 20.37 1.17 19.19
CA GLU A 112 21.40 0.14 19.29
C GLU A 112 22.36 0.21 18.09
N TRP A 113 21.80 0.28 16.88
CA TRP A 113 22.57 0.42 15.65
C TRP A 113 23.47 1.67 15.64
N PHE A 114 22.99 2.81 16.12
CA PHE A 114 23.80 4.03 16.21
C PHE A 114 24.96 3.94 17.20
N THR A 115 24.88 3.05 18.21
CA THR A 115 25.89 2.96 19.27
C THR A 115 26.82 1.76 19.15
N HIS A 116 26.48 0.77 18.32
CA HIS A 116 27.28 -0.45 18.13
C HIS A 116 28.04 -0.41 16.80
N GLU A 117 29.34 -0.72 16.84
CA GLU A 117 30.21 -0.63 15.66
C GLU A 117 30.02 -1.79 14.66
N HIS A 118 29.37 -2.88 15.06
CA HIS A 118 29.37 -4.14 14.30
C HIS A 118 28.19 -4.32 13.33
N HIS A 119 27.10 -3.56 13.49
CA HIS A 119 25.93 -3.71 12.61
C HIS A 119 25.99 -2.68 11.48
N ALA A 120 25.96 -3.15 10.24
CA ALA A 120 25.92 -2.28 9.06
C ALA A 120 24.58 -1.55 8.94
N THR A 121 23.48 -2.15 9.43
CA THR A 121 22.13 -1.57 9.37
C THR A 121 21.33 -1.85 10.64
N GLN A 122 20.29 -1.04 10.88
CA GLN A 122 19.30 -1.30 11.93
C GLN A 122 18.51 -2.61 11.70
N PHE A 123 18.42 -3.06 10.45
CA PHE A 123 17.82 -4.37 10.13
C PHE A 123 18.68 -5.51 10.66
N GLU A 124 19.99 -5.42 10.44
CA GLU A 124 20.95 -6.40 10.92
C GLU A 124 21.02 -6.42 12.44
N ALA A 125 21.02 -5.26 13.11
CA ALA A 125 20.92 -5.18 14.56
C ALA A 125 19.67 -5.92 15.11
N ALA A 126 18.53 -5.78 14.43
CA ALA A 126 17.28 -6.39 14.86
C ALA A 126 17.15 -7.89 14.52
N ASN A 127 17.80 -8.38 13.46
CA ASN A 127 17.56 -9.72 12.91
C ASN A 127 18.80 -10.62 12.86
N GLY A 128 19.98 -10.10 13.19
CA GLY A 128 21.26 -10.83 13.18
C GLY A 128 21.75 -11.26 11.79
N CYS A 129 21.13 -10.77 10.72
CA CYS A 129 21.49 -11.05 9.34
C CYS A 129 21.11 -9.87 8.43
N MET A 130 21.68 -9.83 7.23
CA MET A 130 21.39 -8.78 6.27
C MET A 130 19.98 -8.95 5.68
N PHE A 131 19.39 -7.82 5.26
CA PHE A 131 18.03 -7.79 4.71
C PHE A 131 17.81 -8.81 3.58
N TRP A 132 18.69 -8.80 2.58
CA TRP A 132 18.59 -9.70 1.44
C TRP A 132 18.83 -11.17 1.80
N GLU A 133 19.68 -11.44 2.79
CA GLU A 133 19.89 -12.81 3.30
C GLU A 133 18.62 -13.34 3.97
N LYS A 134 17.94 -12.50 4.76
CA LYS A 134 16.66 -12.84 5.39
C LYS A 134 15.60 -13.19 4.35
N LEU A 135 15.45 -12.36 3.31
CA LEU A 135 14.49 -12.62 2.23
C LEU A 135 14.80 -13.91 1.46
N ALA A 136 16.09 -14.18 1.20
CA ALA A 136 16.52 -15.39 0.53
C ALA A 136 16.25 -16.66 1.35
N ASN A 137 16.43 -16.59 2.68
CA ASN A 137 16.24 -17.71 3.60
C ASN A 137 14.76 -17.93 3.98
N GLU A 138 13.90 -16.93 3.82
CA GLU A 138 12.47 -17.01 4.15
C GLU A 138 11.60 -16.73 2.92
N PRO A 139 11.34 -17.74 2.06
CA PRO A 139 10.65 -17.54 0.78
C PRO A 139 9.27 -16.92 0.88
N SER A 140 8.54 -17.10 1.98
CA SER A 140 7.26 -16.44 2.21
C SER A 140 7.41 -14.93 2.37
N MET A 141 8.47 -14.50 3.06
CA MET A 141 8.80 -13.09 3.25
C MET A 141 9.32 -12.47 1.96
N GLY A 142 10.18 -13.20 1.23
CA GLY A 142 10.63 -12.80 -0.11
C GLY A 142 9.45 -12.55 -1.05
N ARG A 143 8.53 -13.51 -1.18
CA ARG A 143 7.32 -13.32 -2.02
C ARG A 143 6.45 -12.15 -1.58
N PHE A 144 6.31 -11.94 -0.27
CA PHE A 144 5.52 -10.84 0.27
C PHE A 144 6.16 -9.48 -0.05
N PHE A 145 7.49 -9.38 0.05
CA PHE A 145 8.25 -8.20 -0.36
C PHE A 145 8.17 -7.97 -1.87
N ASP A 146 8.34 -9.02 -2.68
CA ASP A 146 8.27 -8.94 -4.14
C ASP A 146 6.88 -8.46 -4.60
N GLU A 147 5.80 -8.95 -4.00
CA GLU A 147 4.44 -8.49 -4.30
C GLU A 147 4.27 -6.98 -4.00
N ALA A 148 4.83 -6.52 -2.89
CA ALA A 148 4.83 -5.09 -2.55
C ALA A 148 5.64 -4.24 -3.53
N MET A 149 6.84 -4.67 -3.92
CA MET A 149 7.66 -3.93 -4.89
C MET A 149 7.02 -3.92 -6.27
N SER A 150 6.44 -5.06 -6.69
CA SER A 150 5.71 -5.17 -7.96
C SER A 150 4.49 -4.25 -8.00
N CYS A 151 3.75 -4.12 -6.89
CA CYS A 151 2.59 -3.23 -6.83
C CYS A 151 2.96 -1.73 -6.90
N ASP A 152 4.04 -1.34 -6.23
CA ASP A 152 4.59 0.02 -6.32
C ASP A 152 5.11 0.32 -7.74
N ALA A 153 5.89 -0.60 -8.30
CA ALA A 153 6.41 -0.49 -9.66
C ALA A 153 5.30 -0.32 -10.69
N ARG A 154 4.17 -1.04 -10.58
CA ARG A 154 3.01 -0.85 -11.46
C ARG A 154 2.42 0.56 -11.38
N LEU A 155 2.29 1.11 -10.17
CA LEU A 155 1.76 2.45 -9.98
C LEU A 155 2.70 3.50 -10.58
N VAL A 156 3.99 3.42 -10.26
CA VAL A 156 5.01 4.35 -10.78
C VAL A 156 5.11 4.24 -12.31
N ALA A 157 5.11 3.01 -12.84
CA ALA A 157 5.14 2.77 -14.28
C ALA A 157 3.89 3.33 -14.97
N HIS A 158 2.70 3.22 -14.36
CA HIS A 158 1.48 3.82 -14.90
C HIS A 158 1.61 5.34 -15.04
N VAL A 159 2.13 6.03 -14.01
CA VAL A 159 2.34 7.48 -14.06
C VAL A 159 3.42 7.84 -15.10
N LEU A 160 4.55 7.13 -15.09
CA LEU A 160 5.65 7.36 -16.02
C LEU A 160 5.19 7.22 -17.48
N THR A 161 4.49 6.13 -17.79
CA THR A 161 4.04 5.81 -19.14
C THR A 161 2.81 6.59 -19.57
N LYS A 162 2.08 7.24 -18.66
CA LYS A 162 0.92 8.07 -19.00
C LYS A 162 1.29 9.54 -19.12
N ASP A 163 1.95 10.08 -18.10
CA ASP A 163 2.14 11.52 -17.91
C ASP A 163 3.56 11.97 -18.27
N TYR A 164 4.54 11.06 -18.27
CA TYR A 164 5.96 11.35 -18.52
C TYR A 164 6.54 10.59 -19.72
N LYS A 165 5.70 10.27 -20.72
CA LYS A 165 6.12 9.54 -21.95
C LYS A 165 7.35 10.14 -22.64
N HIS A 166 7.50 11.46 -22.59
CA HIS A 166 8.62 12.17 -23.19
C HIS A 166 9.98 11.78 -22.57
N VAL A 167 10.00 11.39 -21.29
CA VAL A 167 11.23 10.96 -20.58
C VAL A 167 11.73 9.62 -21.10
N ILE A 168 10.81 8.74 -21.50
CA ILE A 168 11.14 7.39 -22.02
C ILE A 168 11.18 7.34 -23.56
N GLY A 169 10.85 8.44 -24.23
CA GLY A 169 10.93 8.56 -25.68
C GLY A 169 12.37 8.46 -26.17
N GLY A 170 12.62 7.59 -27.15
CA GLY A 170 13.94 7.46 -27.79
C GLY A 170 14.94 6.54 -27.08
N ILE A 171 14.56 5.89 -25.98
CA ILE A 171 15.37 4.83 -25.35
C ILE A 171 15.57 3.70 -26.36
N ARG A 172 16.84 3.41 -26.69
CA ARG A 172 17.23 2.29 -27.59
C ARG A 172 17.63 1.04 -26.82
N THR A 173 18.25 1.23 -25.66
CA THR A 173 18.73 0.18 -24.79
C THR A 173 18.33 0.54 -23.37
N LEU A 174 17.77 -0.43 -22.64
CA LEU A 174 17.36 -0.30 -21.25
C LEU A 174 18.05 -1.40 -20.45
N VAL A 175 18.66 -1.04 -19.33
CA VAL A 175 19.19 -1.97 -18.34
C VAL A 175 18.56 -1.62 -17.00
N ASP A 176 17.76 -2.53 -16.46
CA ASP A 176 17.07 -2.37 -15.18
C ASP A 176 17.87 -3.06 -14.06
N VAL A 177 18.83 -2.32 -13.50
CA VAL A 177 19.71 -2.83 -12.44
C VAL A 177 18.91 -2.98 -11.15
N GLY A 178 18.74 -4.22 -10.69
CA GLY A 178 17.88 -4.52 -9.55
C GLY A 178 16.39 -4.55 -9.89
N GLY A 179 16.03 -4.76 -11.17
CA GLY A 179 14.65 -4.70 -11.68
C GLY A 179 13.65 -5.75 -11.15
N GLY A 180 14.07 -6.62 -10.23
CA GLY A 180 13.20 -7.63 -9.62
C GLY A 180 12.50 -8.52 -10.66
N ASP A 181 11.16 -8.54 -10.63
CA ASP A 181 10.31 -9.29 -11.57
C ASP A 181 10.21 -8.66 -12.98
N GLY A 182 10.89 -7.53 -13.21
CA GLY A 182 10.93 -6.83 -14.50
C GLY A 182 9.68 -6.00 -14.79
N THR A 183 8.79 -5.78 -13.81
CA THR A 183 7.55 -5.00 -14.00
C THR A 183 7.82 -3.62 -14.62
N MET A 184 8.82 -2.88 -14.10
CA MET A 184 9.15 -1.55 -14.60
C MET A 184 9.74 -1.61 -16.02
N ALA A 185 10.76 -2.43 -16.24
CA ALA A 185 11.37 -2.61 -17.56
C ALA A 185 10.33 -2.96 -18.63
N LYS A 186 9.42 -3.90 -18.32
CA LYS A 186 8.38 -4.33 -19.25
C LYS A 186 7.44 -3.18 -19.62
N ALA A 187 6.99 -2.40 -18.63
CA ALA A 187 6.13 -1.25 -18.88
C ALA A 187 6.81 -0.15 -19.73
N ILE A 188 8.11 0.11 -19.49
CA ILE A 188 8.88 1.07 -20.29
C ILE A 188 9.02 0.58 -21.73
N VAL A 189 9.36 -0.70 -21.93
CA VAL A 189 9.51 -1.29 -23.27
C VAL A 189 8.21 -1.24 -24.06
N GLU A 190 7.09 -1.62 -23.44
CA GLU A 190 5.76 -1.56 -24.06
C GLU A 190 5.39 -0.12 -24.45
N ALA A 191 5.59 0.84 -23.55
CA ALA A 191 5.31 2.25 -23.84
C ALA A 191 6.21 2.83 -24.94
N ALA A 192 7.49 2.46 -24.98
CA ALA A 192 8.43 2.90 -26.01
C ALA A 192 8.10 2.30 -27.40
N ALA A 193 7.61 1.05 -27.44
CA ALA A 193 7.17 0.41 -28.69
C ALA A 193 5.97 1.13 -29.31
N HIS A 194 4.99 1.56 -28.49
CA HIS A 194 3.84 2.33 -28.96
C HIS A 194 4.23 3.71 -29.53
N HIS A 195 5.35 4.29 -29.10
CA HIS A 195 5.80 5.60 -29.61
C HIS A 195 6.34 5.54 -31.04
N LYS A 196 6.96 4.41 -31.43
CA LYS A 196 7.45 4.20 -32.80
C LYS A 196 6.32 4.05 -33.83
N MET A 197 5.09 3.72 -33.42
CA MET A 197 3.93 3.63 -34.33
C MET A 197 3.32 5.00 -34.70
N HIS A 198 3.66 6.07 -34.00
CA HIS A 198 3.08 7.41 -34.21
C HIS A 198 4.03 8.42 -34.85
N SER A 199 5.25 8.02 -35.19
CA SER A 199 6.23 8.84 -35.89
C SER A 199 6.44 8.29 -37.30
N TYR A 200 5.71 8.86 -38.26
CA TYR A 200 5.99 8.72 -39.70
C TYR A 200 7.21 9.56 -40.09
#